data_AF-A0A7X6TTE5-F1
#
_entry.id   AF-A0A7X6TTE5-F1
#
_cell.length_a   1.000
_cell.length_b   1.000
_cell.length_c   1.000
_cell.angle_alpha   90.00
_cell.angle_beta   90.00
_cell.angle_gamma   90.00
#
_symmetry.space_group_name_H-M   'P 1'
#
loop_
_entity.id
_entity.type
_entity.pdbx_description
1 polymer ?
#
loop_
_entity_poly.entity_id
_entity_poly.type
_entity_poly.pdbx_seq_one_letter_code
_entity_poly.pdbx_strand_id
1 'polypeptide(L)'
;MNYTNHIKKHHENIENPVFPSKRVQVVKIKLVRESSFLYGKRRVNSPLEAYELGKVLMEESDREQLLVCCLDTKNQPLNLHVVSIGSLNASIVHPREVFKAAILSNAASIILYHNHPSGDSSPSSEDLSATERIRDCGKLMGID
;
A
#
# COMPACT_ATOMS: atom_id res chain seq x y z
N MET A 1 -15.39 -72.51 -38.61
CA MET A 1 -14.29 -72.48 -37.63
C MET A 1 -13.86 -71.02 -37.52
N ASN A 2 -14.37 -70.32 -36.51
CA ASN A 2 -14.20 -68.88 -36.33
C ASN A 2 -12.83 -68.59 -35.71
N TYR A 3 -11.99 -67.81 -36.38
CA TYR A 3 -10.83 -67.18 -35.76
C TYR A 3 -11.01 -65.66 -35.81
N THR A 4 -11.48 -65.14 -34.68
CA THR A 4 -11.62 -63.73 -34.35
C THR A 4 -10.23 -63.16 -34.07
N ASN A 5 -9.67 -62.35 -34.96
CA ASN A 5 -8.50 -61.55 -34.64
C ASN A 5 -8.93 -60.27 -33.92
N HIS A 6 -8.94 -60.35 -32.59
CA HIS A 6 -9.00 -59.21 -31.69
C HIS A 6 -7.70 -58.41 -31.77
N ILE A 7 -7.65 -57.40 -32.63
CA ILE A 7 -6.65 -56.33 -32.49
C ILE A 7 -7.20 -55.37 -31.43
N LYS A 8 -6.77 -55.58 -30.18
CA LYS A 8 -6.92 -54.58 -29.12
C LYS A 8 -6.17 -53.32 -29.56
N LYS A 9 -6.89 -52.26 -29.92
CA LYS A 9 -6.32 -50.91 -29.97
C LYS A 9 -5.84 -50.59 -28.56
N HIS A 10 -4.53 -50.67 -28.33
CA HIS A 10 -3.91 -50.01 -27.20
C HIS A 10 -4.17 -48.51 -27.38
N HIS A 11 -5.20 -48.01 -26.70
CA HIS A 11 -5.32 -46.59 -26.42
C HIS A 11 -4.18 -46.25 -25.46
N GLU A 12 -3.01 -45.95 -26.02
CA GLU A 12 -2.01 -45.19 -25.28
C GLU A 12 -2.67 -43.86 -24.89
N ASN A 13 -2.87 -43.67 -23.60
CA ASN A 13 -3.17 -42.36 -23.05
C ASN A 13 -1.95 -41.48 -23.33
N ILE A 14 -1.95 -40.82 -24.48
CA ILE A 14 -1.00 -39.75 -24.77
C ILE A 14 -1.38 -38.62 -23.82
N GLU A 15 -0.70 -38.57 -22.67
CA GLU A 15 -0.71 -37.38 -21.84
C GLU A 15 -0.25 -36.22 -22.73
N ASN A 16 -1.19 -35.36 -23.14
CA ASN A 16 -0.86 -34.14 -23.83
C ASN A 16 0.17 -33.40 -22.97
N PRO A 17 1.37 -33.10 -23.49
CA PRO A 17 2.38 -32.40 -22.70
C PRO A 17 1.76 -31.09 -22.22
N VAL A 18 1.76 -30.86 -20.91
CA VAL A 18 1.35 -29.58 -20.34
C VAL A 18 2.41 -28.56 -20.73
N PHE A 19 2.23 -27.93 -21.89
CA PHE A 19 3.08 -26.81 -22.31
C PHE A 19 2.70 -25.60 -21.46
N PRO A 20 3.64 -25.02 -20.69
CA PRO A 20 3.33 -23.85 -19.88
C PRO A 20 2.90 -22.69 -20.78
N SER A 21 1.63 -22.28 -20.66
CA SER A 21 0.98 -21.30 -21.54
C SER A 21 1.26 -19.84 -21.14
N LYS A 22 1.87 -19.60 -19.97
CA LYS A 22 2.13 -18.26 -19.45
C LYS A 22 3.54 -18.13 -18.88
N ARG A 23 4.21 -17.02 -19.25
CA ARG A 23 5.50 -16.60 -18.70
C ARG A 23 5.27 -15.87 -17.36
N VAL A 24 6.03 -16.24 -16.34
CA VAL A 24 6.12 -15.47 -15.08
C VAL A 24 7.24 -14.44 -15.22
N GLN A 25 6.98 -13.19 -14.80
CA GLN A 25 7.96 -12.12 -14.83
C GLN A 25 8.79 -12.14 -13.54
N VAL A 26 10.12 -12.02 -13.67
CA VAL A 26 11.02 -11.78 -12.54
C VAL A 26 11.14 -10.27 -12.37
N VAL A 27 10.79 -9.75 -11.19
CA VAL A 27 10.70 -8.30 -10.94
C VAL A 27 11.67 -7.85 -9.85
N LYS A 28 12.13 -6.59 -9.95
CA LYS A 28 12.81 -5.87 -8.87
C LYS A 28 11.89 -4.77 -8.37
N ILE A 29 11.61 -4.76 -7.07
CA ILE A 29 10.83 -3.69 -6.44
C ILE A 29 11.81 -2.64 -5.90
N LYS A 30 11.49 -1.35 -6.11
CA LYS A 30 12.29 -0.23 -5.60
C LYS A 30 11.40 0.94 -5.22
N LEU A 31 11.80 1.66 -4.18
CA LEU A 31 11.29 2.99 -3.88
C LEU A 31 12.16 4.02 -4.62
N VAL A 32 11.53 5.02 -5.24
CA VAL A 32 12.21 6.09 -5.98
C VAL A 32 11.99 7.39 -5.23
N ARG A 33 13.08 8.08 -4.90
CA ARG A 33 13.01 9.41 -4.28
C ARG A 33 12.83 10.46 -5.37
N GLU A 34 11.67 11.09 -5.41
CA GLU A 34 11.36 12.17 -6.36
C GLU A 34 11.92 13.52 -5.90
N SER A 35 11.86 13.79 -4.60
CA SER A 35 12.36 15.02 -3.99
C SER A 35 12.77 14.81 -2.53
N SER A 36 13.30 15.85 -1.89
CA SER A 36 13.55 15.88 -0.44
C SER A 36 13.58 17.31 0.06
N PHE A 37 13.19 17.50 1.32
CA PHE A 37 13.24 18.79 2.01
C PHE A 37 13.86 18.61 3.40
N LEU A 38 14.32 19.71 3.99
CA LEU A 38 14.81 19.72 5.37
C LEU A 38 13.63 19.89 6.33
N TYR A 39 13.65 19.15 7.43
CA TYR A 39 12.68 19.27 8.52
C TYR A 39 13.43 19.46 9.84
N GLY A 40 12.90 20.34 10.71
CA GLY A 40 13.70 20.90 11.81
C GLY A 40 14.00 19.93 12.95
N LYS A 41 13.12 18.98 13.24
CA LYS A 41 13.28 18.03 14.34
C LYS A 41 13.57 16.64 13.82
N ARG A 42 14.57 15.97 14.37
CA ARG A 42 14.97 14.61 13.96
C ARG A 42 13.88 13.54 14.18
N ARG A 43 12.92 13.77 15.07
CA ARG A 43 11.87 12.81 15.44
C ARG A 43 10.50 13.48 15.46
N VAL A 44 9.47 12.68 15.25
CA VAL A 44 8.06 13.10 15.36
C VAL A 44 7.43 12.37 16.55
N ASN A 45 7.15 13.10 17.63
CA ASN A 45 6.59 12.56 18.87
C ASN A 45 5.33 13.31 19.34
N SER A 46 4.80 14.21 18.52
CA SER A 46 3.56 14.92 18.84
C SER A 46 2.74 15.20 17.58
N PRO A 47 1.41 15.38 17.72
CA PRO A 47 0.55 15.75 16.60
C PRO A 47 0.98 17.04 15.89
N LEU A 48 1.50 18.02 16.63
CA LEU A 48 2.01 19.27 16.04
C LEU A 48 3.23 19.02 15.13
N GLU A 49 4.17 18.19 15.58
CA GLU A 49 5.34 17.83 14.77
C GLU A 49 4.96 17.01 13.53
N ALA A 50 3.96 16.13 13.66
CA ALA A 50 3.40 15.41 12.53
C ALA A 50 2.77 16.38 11.53
N TYR A 51 1.92 17.28 12.01
CA TYR A 51 1.26 18.31 11.19
C TYR A 51 2.27 19.14 10.39
N GLU A 52 3.31 19.68 11.05
CA GLU A 52 4.35 20.49 10.38
C GLU A 52 5.07 19.69 9.28
N LEU A 53 5.28 18.40 9.48
CA LEU A 53 5.91 17.52 8.49
C LEU A 53 4.98 17.25 7.29
N GLY A 54 3.71 16.91 7.55
CA GLY A 54 2.73 16.58 6.51
C GLY A 54 2.27 17.79 5.69
N LYS A 55 2.16 18.96 6.33
CA LYS A 55 1.74 20.23 5.73
C LYS A 55 2.51 20.57 4.45
N VAL A 56 3.81 20.27 4.41
CA VAL A 56 4.70 20.53 3.27
C VAL A 56 4.17 19.93 1.95
N LEU A 57 3.44 18.82 2.01
CA LEU A 57 2.87 18.18 0.81
C LEU A 57 1.40 18.46 0.59
N MET A 58 0.67 18.94 1.61
CA MET A 58 -0.80 18.99 1.57
C MET A 58 -1.37 20.42 1.57
N GLU A 59 -0.60 21.44 1.96
CA GLU A 59 -1.09 22.82 2.14
C GLU A 59 -1.64 23.45 0.85
N GLU A 60 -1.03 23.13 -0.31
CA GLU A 60 -1.42 23.68 -1.61
C GLU A 60 -2.41 22.79 -2.37
N SER A 61 -2.94 21.72 -1.75
CA SER A 61 -3.84 20.80 -2.44
C SER A 61 -5.28 21.30 -2.43
N ASP A 62 -5.84 21.48 -3.62
CA ASP A 62 -7.26 21.75 -3.85
C ASP A 62 -8.15 20.50 -3.79
N ARG A 63 -7.58 19.35 -3.44
CA ARG A 63 -8.25 18.05 -3.38
C ARG A 63 -8.00 17.38 -2.04
N GLU A 64 -8.90 16.49 -1.66
CA GLU A 64 -8.67 15.56 -0.56
C GLU A 64 -7.53 14.61 -0.93
N GLN A 65 -6.61 14.40 0.00
CA GLN A 65 -5.46 13.53 -0.14
C GLN A 65 -5.28 12.71 1.13
N LEU A 66 -4.88 11.46 0.95
CA LEU A 66 -4.33 10.66 2.04
C LEU A 66 -2.81 10.56 1.86
N LEU A 67 -2.07 10.97 2.89
CA LEU A 67 -0.62 10.83 2.97
C LEU A 67 -0.26 9.79 4.02
N VAL A 68 0.81 9.04 3.78
CA VAL A 68 1.48 8.24 4.80
C VAL A 68 2.90 8.76 5.04
N CYS A 69 3.26 8.96 6.30
CA CYS A 69 4.66 9.12 6.72
C CYS A 69 5.16 7.79 7.27
N CYS A 70 6.26 7.29 6.69
CA CYS A 70 6.94 6.10 7.18
C CYS A 70 7.99 6.49 8.22
N LEU A 71 8.01 5.82 9.37
CA LEU A 71 8.95 6.11 10.45
C LEU A 71 9.86 4.92 10.75
N ASP A 72 11.07 5.20 11.24
CA ASP A 72 11.95 4.20 11.83
C ASP A 72 11.59 3.88 13.29
N THR A 73 12.29 2.92 13.91
CA THR A 73 12.07 2.52 15.32
C THR A 73 12.37 3.63 16.36
N LYS A 74 12.87 4.78 15.93
CA LYS A 74 13.16 5.96 16.76
C LYS A 74 12.22 7.13 16.41
N ASN A 75 11.12 6.87 15.70
CA ASN A 75 10.18 7.86 15.20
C ASN A 75 10.83 8.92 14.28
N GLN A 76 11.88 8.57 13.53
CA GLN A 76 12.48 9.45 12.53
C GLN A 76 11.78 9.22 11.18
N PRO A 77 11.32 10.28 10.51
CA PRO A 77 10.78 10.21 9.15
C PRO A 77 11.77 9.59 8.15
N LEU A 78 11.32 8.53 7.49
CA LEU A 78 12.02 7.88 6.38
C LEU A 78 11.63 8.51 5.05
N ASN A 79 10.33 8.73 4.84
CA ASN A 79 9.75 9.41 3.69
C ASN A 79 8.27 9.75 3.93
N LEU A 80 7.71 10.52 3.00
CA LEU A 80 6.30 10.80 2.85
C LEU A 80 5.82 10.27 1.50
N HIS A 81 4.61 9.71 1.45
CA HIS A 81 4.01 9.22 0.22
C HIS A 81 2.52 9.54 0.16
N VAL A 82 2.07 10.13 -0.95
CA VAL A 82 0.65 10.35 -1.23
C VAL A 82 0.05 9.01 -1.67
N VAL A 83 -0.76 8.42 -0.80
CA VAL A 83 -1.40 7.11 -1.01
C VAL A 83 -2.57 7.23 -1.98
N SER A 84 -3.34 8.31 -1.84
CA SER A 84 -4.50 8.56 -2.69
C SER A 84 -4.76 10.05 -2.81
N ILE A 85 -5.26 10.44 -3.97
CA ILE A 85 -5.82 11.77 -4.24
C ILE A 85 -7.29 11.53 -4.56
N GLY A 86 -8.16 11.97 -3.67
CA GLY A 86 -9.61 11.83 -3.78
C GLY A 86 -10.21 12.66 -4.91
N SER A 87 -11.50 12.42 -5.14
CA SER A 87 -12.37 13.38 -5.82
C SER A 87 -12.84 14.45 -4.82
N LEU A 88 -13.73 15.36 -5.22
CA LEU A 88 -14.28 16.39 -4.33
C LEU A 88 -14.97 15.84 -3.06
N ASN A 89 -15.37 14.56 -3.03
CA ASN A 89 -16.36 14.03 -2.07
C ASN A 89 -16.01 12.70 -1.37
N ALA A 90 -14.80 12.14 -1.53
CA ALA A 90 -14.23 11.05 -0.71
C ALA A 90 -13.09 10.32 -1.44
N SER A 91 -12.14 9.82 -0.66
CA SER A 91 -11.10 8.88 -1.07
C SER A 91 -11.25 7.56 -0.33
N ILE A 92 -11.63 6.48 -1.01
CA ILE A 92 -11.65 5.13 -0.42
C ILE A 92 -10.20 4.63 -0.33
N VAL A 93 -9.65 4.57 0.88
CA VAL A 93 -8.28 4.06 1.10
C VAL A 93 -8.32 2.58 1.43
N HIS A 94 -7.57 1.80 0.67
CA HIS A 94 -7.34 0.39 0.99
C HIS A 94 -6.02 0.23 1.75
N PRO A 95 -5.97 -0.51 2.88
CA PRO A 95 -4.75 -0.70 3.67
C PRO A 95 -3.53 -1.15 2.84
N ARG A 96 -3.75 -2.02 1.84
CA ARG A 96 -2.69 -2.48 0.93
C ARG A 96 -1.89 -1.34 0.27
N GLU A 97 -2.52 -0.22 -0.06
CA GLU A 97 -1.83 0.90 -0.72
C GLU A 97 -0.98 1.68 0.29
N VAL A 98 -1.47 1.85 1.52
CA VAL A 98 -0.72 2.42 2.64
C VAL A 98 0.52 1.57 2.95
N PHE A 99 0.30 0.27 3.16
CA PHE A 99 1.38 -0.63 3.60
C PHE A 99 2.37 -0.98 2.49
N LYS A 100 2.01 -0.80 1.21
CA LYS A 100 2.98 -0.89 0.12
C LYS A 100 4.14 0.10 0.32
N ALA A 101 3.85 1.35 0.66
CA ALA A 101 4.87 2.35 0.95
C ALA A 101 5.64 2.03 2.24
N ALA A 102 4.93 1.64 3.30
CA ALA A 102 5.53 1.29 4.59
C ALA A 102 6.52 0.13 4.48
N ILE A 103 6.12 -0.96 3.80
CA ILE A 103 6.95 -2.15 3.58
C ILE A 103 8.19 -1.79 2.76
N LEU A 104 8.02 -1.07 1.64
CA LEU A 104 9.16 -0.68 0.80
C LEU A 104 10.12 0.30 1.46
N SER A 105 9.65 0.99 2.50
CA SER A 105 10.44 1.91 3.31
C SER A 105 11.18 1.23 4.46
N ASN A 106 10.86 -0.04 4.77
CA ASN A 106 11.24 -0.70 6.02
C ASN A 106 10.76 0.09 7.25
N ALA A 107 9.53 0.59 7.20
CA ALA A 107 8.94 1.35 8.29
C ALA A 107 8.71 0.45 9.51
N ALA A 108 8.99 0.98 10.70
CA ALA A 108 8.58 0.39 11.97
C ALA A 108 7.17 0.86 12.38
N SER A 109 6.80 2.07 11.98
CA SER A 109 5.49 2.66 12.24
C SER A 109 5.12 3.67 11.15
N ILE A 110 3.85 4.08 11.13
CA ILE A 110 3.31 5.04 10.20
C ILE A 110 2.52 6.16 10.89
N ILE A 111 2.44 7.31 10.22
CA ILE A 111 1.46 8.36 10.51
C ILE A 111 0.60 8.55 9.25
N LEU A 112 -0.72 8.57 9.43
CA LEU A 112 -1.67 8.92 8.37
C LEU A 112 -2.07 10.39 8.48
N TYR A 113 -2.19 11.03 7.33
CA TYR A 113 -2.72 12.39 7.22
C TYR A 113 -3.87 12.38 6.23
N HIS A 114 -4.89 13.15 6.55
CA HIS A 114 -6.00 13.46 5.66
C HIS A 114 -6.24 14.97 5.72
N ASN A 115 -6.27 15.63 4.56
CA ASN A 115 -6.68 17.03 4.47
C ASN A 115 -8.13 17.11 3.96
N HIS A 116 -8.88 18.06 4.50
CA HIS A 116 -10.15 18.50 3.94
C HIS A 116 -9.98 19.93 3.41
N PRO A 117 -10.09 20.17 2.09
CA PRO A 117 -9.98 21.52 1.52
C PRO A 117 -11.02 22.52 2.06
N SER A 118 -12.10 22.03 2.67
CA SER A 118 -13.10 22.85 3.36
C SER A 118 -12.57 23.55 4.62
N GLY A 119 -11.45 23.08 5.18
CA GLY A 119 -10.86 23.58 6.43
C GLY A 119 -11.46 22.99 7.72
N ASP A 120 -12.49 22.15 7.63
CA ASP A 120 -12.99 21.39 8.78
C ASP A 120 -12.12 20.14 8.99
N SER A 121 -11.59 19.99 10.20
CA SER A 121 -10.72 18.85 10.57
C SER A 121 -11.44 17.76 11.36
N SER A 122 -12.77 17.88 11.49
CA SER A 122 -13.61 16.88 12.14
C SER A 122 -13.58 15.59 11.33
N PRO A 123 -13.21 14.44 11.94
CA PRO A 123 -13.16 13.18 11.20
C PRO A 123 -14.56 12.71 10.83
N SER A 124 -14.73 12.23 9.60
CA SER A 124 -15.94 11.55 9.16
C SER A 124 -16.03 10.13 9.76
N SER A 125 -17.21 9.50 9.65
CA SER A 125 -17.37 8.08 9.99
C SER A 125 -16.45 7.17 9.18
N GLU A 126 -16.20 7.55 7.93
CA GLU A 126 -15.36 6.88 6.97
C GLU A 126 -13.88 6.97 7.40
N ASP A 127 -13.43 8.12 7.90
CA ASP A 127 -12.08 8.31 8.44
C ASP A 127 -11.81 7.44 9.65
N LEU A 128 -12.79 7.37 10.57
CA LEU A 128 -12.69 6.53 11.77
C LEU A 128 -12.60 5.05 11.39
N SER A 129 -13.50 4.59 10.51
CA SER A 129 -13.52 3.21 10.02
C SER A 129 -12.23 2.83 9.27
N ALA A 130 -11.74 3.72 8.41
CA ALA A 130 -10.47 3.51 7.71
C ALA A 130 -9.29 3.44 8.67
N THR A 131 -9.24 4.34 9.66
CA THR A 131 -8.18 4.38 10.67
C THR A 131 -8.15 3.09 11.48
N GLU A 132 -9.31 2.61 11.96
CA GLU A 132 -9.38 1.34 12.70
C GLU A 132 -8.89 0.15 11.87
N ARG A 133 -9.35 0.06 10.62
CA ARG A 133 -8.94 -1.02 9.71
C ARG A 133 -7.44 -0.99 9.41
N ILE A 134 -6.87 0.19 9.19
CA ILE A 134 -5.43 0.34 8.92
C ILE A 134 -4.62 -0.03 10.17
N ARG A 135 -5.03 0.45 11.35
CA ARG A 135 -4.41 0.10 12.64
C ARG A 135 -4.38 -1.42 12.86
N ASP A 136 -5.48 -2.11 12.60
CA ASP A 136 -5.55 -3.55 12.83
C ASP A 136 -4.69 -4.34 11.82
N CYS A 137 -4.58 -3.84 10.59
CA CYS A 137 -3.63 -4.35 9.60
C CYS A 137 -2.17 -4.09 10.00
N GLY A 138 -1.88 -2.92 10.58
CA GLY A 138 -0.54 -2.56 11.08
C GLY A 138 -0.06 -3.50 12.16
N LYS A 139 -0.91 -3.77 13.15
CA LYS A 139 -0.65 -4.77 14.20
C LYS A 139 -0.34 -6.15 13.62
N LEU A 140 -1.09 -6.59 12.60
CA LEU A 140 -0.86 -7.89 11.96
C LEU A 140 0.49 -7.93 11.21
N MET A 141 0.91 -6.82 10.62
CA MET A 141 2.16 -6.72 9.86
C MET A 141 3.39 -6.39 10.71
N GLY A 142 3.21 -6.00 11.98
CA GLY A 142 4.29 -5.50 12.82
C GLY A 142 4.78 -4.11 12.40
N ILE A 143 3.85 -3.27 11.90
CA ILE A 143 4.08 -1.86 11.55
C ILE A 143 3.04 -1.04 12.29
N ASP A 144 3.46 -0.29 13.32
CA ASP A 144 2.55 0.43 14.22
C ASP A 144 1.85 1.64 13.58
#